data_AF-A0A2G7G1H9-F1
#
_entry.id   AF-A0A2G7G1H9-F1
#
_cell.length_a   1.000
_cell.length_b   1.000
_cell.length_c   1.000
_cell.angle_alpha   90.00
_cell.angle_beta   90.00
_cell.angle_gamma   90.00
#
_symmetry.space_group_name_H-M   'P 1'
#
loop_
_entity.id
_entity.type
_entity.pdbx_description
1 polymer ?
#
loop_
_entity_poly.entity_id
_entity_poly.type
_entity_poly.pdbx_seq_one_letter_code
_entity_poly.pdbx_strand_id
1 'polypeptide(L)'
;MPQTRRNKAKTPRRTLIVVASLSRSHSSCVISPKYTSHSLHTLLWTPRKSYLDHWKPVPVRRCGDGSDPLILRYHRTTQTIPQLYYTQLQRALEMGFGDFDTICQKAALPLCSLVGPASSISGATGIIPNCYARNIELANTIIFEGAASFVHIIALAMTVIMILHIRSKFTAVGRKEIITFFYIYMLLTMCSLVIDAGVVPPRSGPFPYFVAVQNGLTSALCTSLLVNGFVGFQLYEDGTALSVWLLRLTSTAIFAISFVISLLTFKSWGGLSPTNTVGMFVVLYILNAICIAVYLIMQLLLVMNTLEDRWPLGHIAFGLLVFICGQVLLYAFSDTICENVQHYLDGLFFTTICNLLAVMMVYKFWDYITKEDLEFSVGIKPNTWEVKEFLPEEDRRATVYQDTNSEYAGSMYHHRASAYNNHNY
;
A
#
# COMPACT_ATOMS: atom_id res chain seq x y z
N MET A 1 -69.99 16.96 15.29
CA MET A 1 -70.50 15.65 15.77
C MET A 1 -70.98 14.85 14.55
N PRO A 2 -70.74 13.53 14.48
CA PRO A 2 -69.47 12.85 14.18
C PRO A 2 -69.62 11.94 12.90
N GLN A 3 -68.69 11.17 12.32
CA GLN A 3 -67.58 10.34 12.79
C GLN A 3 -66.53 10.14 11.68
N THR A 4 -65.29 10.00 12.11
CA THR A 4 -64.05 9.69 11.36
C THR A 4 -63.88 8.18 11.10
N ARG A 5 -63.37 7.79 9.92
CA ARG A 5 -62.69 6.49 9.72
C ARG A 5 -61.43 6.62 8.86
N ARG A 6 -60.33 6.10 9.41
CA ARG A 6 -58.95 6.07 8.89
C ARG A 6 -58.74 4.99 7.82
N ASN A 7 -57.80 5.33 6.93
CA ASN A 7 -57.08 4.54 5.94
C ASN A 7 -56.54 3.17 6.41
N LYS A 8 -56.55 2.18 5.50
CA LYS A 8 -55.49 1.16 5.41
C LYS A 8 -55.12 0.91 3.93
N ALA A 9 -53.89 1.27 3.59
CA ALA A 9 -53.24 0.97 2.33
C ALA A 9 -52.86 -0.53 2.24
N LYS A 10 -53.10 -1.14 1.08
CA LYS A 10 -52.66 -2.50 0.73
C LYS A 10 -51.23 -2.45 0.19
N THR A 11 -50.31 -3.14 0.85
CA THR A 11 -48.97 -3.44 0.33
C THR A 11 -49.00 -4.70 -0.55
N PRO A 12 -48.43 -4.69 -1.77
CA PRO A 12 -48.32 -5.88 -2.60
C PRO A 12 -47.08 -6.70 -2.23
N ARG A 13 -47.27 -7.99 -1.90
CA ARG A 13 -46.19 -8.97 -1.75
C ARG A 13 -45.69 -9.35 -3.15
N ARG A 14 -44.41 -9.08 -3.45
CA ARG A 14 -43.71 -9.61 -4.62
C ARG A 14 -43.31 -11.06 -4.34
N THR A 15 -43.85 -11.98 -5.13
CA THR A 15 -43.50 -13.39 -5.18
C THR A 15 -42.21 -13.53 -5.99
N LEU A 16 -41.16 -14.08 -5.38
CA LEU A 16 -39.89 -14.39 -6.06
C LEU A 16 -40.07 -15.73 -6.80
N ILE A 17 -40.05 -15.68 -8.13
CA ILE A 17 -40.05 -16.85 -9.01
C ILE A 17 -38.59 -17.27 -9.17
N VAL A 18 -38.20 -18.42 -8.59
CA VAL A 18 -36.93 -19.08 -8.90
C VAL A 18 -37.19 -20.06 -10.04
N VAL A 19 -36.74 -19.71 -11.24
CA VAL A 19 -36.68 -20.61 -12.39
C VAL A 19 -35.41 -21.44 -12.26
N ALA A 20 -35.54 -22.70 -11.85
CA ALA A 20 -34.46 -23.68 -11.94
C ALA A 20 -34.68 -24.52 -13.22
N SER A 21 -33.80 -24.33 -14.20
CA SER A 21 -33.72 -25.16 -15.40
C SER A 21 -33.13 -26.52 -15.04
N LEU A 22 -33.96 -27.57 -15.07
CA LEU A 22 -33.52 -28.96 -15.01
C LEU A 22 -33.02 -29.41 -16.39
N SER A 23 -31.81 -29.96 -16.45
CA SER A 23 -31.44 -30.94 -17.48
C SER A 23 -31.18 -32.31 -16.84
N ARG A 24 -31.90 -33.29 -17.39
CA ARG A 24 -32.06 -34.72 -17.06
C ARG A 24 -30.86 -35.45 -16.44
N SER A 25 -31.16 -36.29 -15.44
CA SER A 25 -30.91 -37.73 -15.54
C SER A 25 -31.83 -38.51 -14.60
N HIS A 26 -32.14 -39.74 -15.00
CA HIS A 26 -33.22 -40.63 -14.56
C HIS A 26 -33.16 -41.05 -13.08
N SER A 27 -34.33 -41.13 -12.42
CA SER A 27 -34.95 -42.40 -11.96
C SER A 27 -35.98 -42.13 -10.86
N SER A 28 -37.19 -42.63 -11.09
CA SER A 28 -38.42 -42.44 -10.35
C SER A 28 -38.38 -42.90 -8.88
N CYS A 29 -39.06 -42.17 -7.99
CA CYS A 29 -39.90 -42.80 -6.96
C CYS A 29 -40.96 -41.82 -6.43
N VAL A 30 -42.22 -42.20 -6.62
CA VAL A 30 -43.45 -41.50 -6.22
C VAL A 30 -43.84 -41.93 -4.82
N ILE A 31 -44.07 -41.01 -3.87
CA ILE A 31 -44.97 -41.24 -2.72
C ILE A 31 -45.74 -39.93 -2.40
N SER A 32 -47.06 -40.08 -2.33
CA SER A 32 -48.12 -39.08 -2.12
C SER A 32 -48.25 -38.60 -0.66
N PRO A 33 -48.77 -37.39 -0.35
CA PRO A 33 -48.83 -36.85 1.00
C PRO A 33 -50.16 -37.18 1.70
N LYS A 34 -50.11 -37.42 3.02
CA LYS A 34 -51.29 -37.34 3.90
C LYS A 34 -51.08 -36.32 5.01
N TYR A 35 -52.05 -35.41 5.07
CA TYR A 35 -52.34 -34.35 6.05
C TYR A 35 -52.28 -34.82 7.51
N THR A 36 -51.89 -33.93 8.43
CA THR A 36 -52.82 -33.15 9.30
C THR A 36 -52.13 -32.13 10.20
N SER A 37 -52.54 -30.86 10.05
CA SER A 37 -52.77 -29.77 11.03
C SER A 37 -52.44 -30.01 12.52
N HIS A 38 -51.71 -29.08 13.17
CA HIS A 38 -52.26 -28.25 14.27
C HIS A 38 -51.34 -27.06 14.69
N SER A 39 -51.93 -25.87 14.58
CA SER A 39 -51.87 -24.62 15.38
C SER A 39 -50.57 -24.00 15.95
N LEU A 40 -50.44 -22.70 15.66
CA LEU A 40 -49.59 -21.67 16.25
C LEU A 40 -49.89 -21.39 17.74
N HIS A 41 -48.85 -21.06 18.52
CA HIS A 41 -48.89 -20.05 19.58
C HIS A 41 -47.51 -19.36 19.74
N THR A 42 -47.53 -18.03 19.67
CA THR A 42 -46.47 -17.06 20.04
C THR A 42 -46.31 -16.94 21.56
N LEU A 43 -45.08 -16.77 22.08
CA LEU A 43 -44.68 -16.05 23.33
C LEU A 43 -43.12 -16.05 23.40
N LEU A 44 -42.46 -14.89 23.25
CA LEU A 44 -41.94 -13.97 24.29
C LEU A 44 -40.62 -14.42 24.97
N TRP A 45 -39.63 -13.53 24.92
CA TRP A 45 -38.27 -13.65 25.45
C TRP A 45 -38.21 -13.52 26.99
N THR A 46 -37.40 -14.34 27.67
CA THR A 46 -36.45 -13.98 28.75
C THR A 46 -35.66 -15.21 29.25
N PRO A 47 -34.46 -15.04 29.86
CA PRO A 47 -33.45 -16.09 29.97
C PRO A 47 -33.44 -16.81 31.34
N ARG A 48 -33.29 -18.14 31.37
CA ARG A 48 -32.70 -18.86 32.53
C ARG A 48 -32.24 -20.29 32.21
N LYS A 49 -31.17 -20.65 32.92
CA LYS A 49 -30.36 -21.89 32.93
C LYS A 49 -31.12 -23.21 33.15
N SER A 50 -30.60 -24.24 32.48
CA SER A 50 -30.38 -25.64 32.90
C SER A 50 -31.57 -26.53 33.27
N TYR A 51 -31.82 -27.56 32.46
CA TYR A 51 -31.85 -28.95 32.93
C TYR A 51 -31.64 -29.95 31.78
N LEU A 52 -30.89 -31.00 32.09
CA LEU A 52 -30.56 -32.15 31.23
C LEU A 52 -31.76 -33.10 31.07
N ASP A 53 -31.64 -33.92 30.02
CA ASP A 53 -32.14 -35.30 29.85
C ASP A 53 -33.41 -35.59 29.03
N HIS A 54 -33.24 -36.66 28.25
CA HIS A 54 -34.20 -37.51 27.53
C HIS A 54 -34.57 -37.17 26.08
N TRP A 55 -33.79 -37.74 25.15
CA TRP A 55 -34.36 -38.33 23.92
C TRP A 55 -33.77 -39.72 23.66
N LYS A 56 -34.64 -40.72 23.51
CA LYS A 56 -34.33 -42.12 23.21
C LYS A 56 -33.96 -42.28 21.71
N PRO A 57 -33.07 -43.22 21.35
CA PRO A 57 -32.69 -43.46 19.96
C PRO A 57 -33.78 -44.23 19.19
N VAL A 58 -34.04 -43.84 17.95
CA VAL A 58 -34.85 -44.59 16.96
C VAL A 58 -33.93 -45.61 16.25
N PRO A 59 -34.31 -46.89 16.09
CA PRO A 59 -33.44 -47.89 15.48
C PRO A 59 -33.48 -47.80 13.95
N VAL A 60 -32.30 -47.66 13.32
CA VAL A 60 -32.13 -47.83 11.87
C VAL A 60 -31.74 -49.30 11.61
N ARG A 61 -32.58 -50.02 10.86
CA ARG A 61 -32.31 -51.38 10.42
C ARG A 61 -31.39 -51.34 9.21
N ARG A 62 -30.24 -52.01 9.30
CA ARG A 62 -29.18 -52.12 8.29
C ARG A 62 -29.46 -53.34 7.40
N CYS A 63 -29.50 -53.17 6.08
CA CYS A 63 -29.15 -54.24 5.14
C CYS A 63 -27.77 -53.87 4.60
N GLY A 64 -26.77 -54.65 4.96
CA GLY A 64 -25.43 -54.55 4.37
C GLY A 64 -25.14 -55.82 3.59
N ASP A 65 -24.43 -55.67 2.49
CA ASP A 65 -23.31 -56.58 2.23
C ASP A 65 -22.17 -55.80 1.57
N GLY A 66 -20.96 -56.02 2.08
CA GLY A 66 -19.67 -55.80 1.39
C GLY A 66 -19.03 -54.41 1.32
N SER A 67 -17.97 -54.22 2.13
CA SER A 67 -16.83 -53.27 2.02
C SER A 67 -16.98 -51.79 2.48
N ASP A 68 -16.49 -51.58 3.71
CA ASP A 68 -15.91 -50.40 4.40
C ASP A 68 -16.67 -49.05 4.49
N PRO A 69 -17.19 -48.68 5.69
CA PRO A 69 -17.68 -47.33 5.95
C PRO A 69 -16.55 -46.38 6.37
N LEU A 70 -16.31 -45.34 5.57
CA LEU A 70 -15.56 -44.14 5.96
C LEU A 70 -16.24 -43.49 7.18
N ILE A 71 -15.60 -43.62 8.33
CA ILE A 71 -15.98 -42.99 9.59
C ILE A 71 -15.84 -41.46 9.41
N LEU A 72 -16.94 -40.77 9.13
CA LEU A 72 -17.04 -39.33 9.30
C LEU A 72 -17.02 -39.00 10.81
N ARG A 73 -15.81 -38.90 11.38
CA ARG A 73 -15.59 -38.23 12.66
C ARG A 73 -15.94 -36.76 12.49
N TYR A 74 -17.10 -36.36 12.98
CA TYR A 74 -17.41 -34.96 13.22
C TYR A 74 -16.60 -34.49 14.43
N HIS A 75 -15.34 -34.08 14.21
CA HIS A 75 -14.57 -33.40 15.24
C HIS A 75 -15.16 -31.99 15.43
N ARG A 76 -15.99 -31.83 16.45
CA ARG A 76 -16.36 -30.52 16.96
C ARG A 76 -15.17 -29.97 17.75
N THR A 77 -14.24 -29.33 17.06
CA THR A 77 -13.12 -28.61 17.70
C THR A 77 -13.64 -27.24 18.17
N THR A 78 -14.11 -27.17 19.41
CA THR A 78 -14.13 -25.90 20.14
C THR A 78 -12.68 -25.56 20.50
N GLN A 79 -11.98 -24.86 19.60
CA GLN A 79 -10.65 -24.31 19.90
C GLN A 79 -10.84 -23.04 20.75
N THR A 80 -10.24 -23.04 21.93
CA THR A 80 -10.13 -21.84 22.77
C THR A 80 -9.07 -20.90 22.18
N ILE A 81 -9.26 -19.59 22.35
CA ILE A 81 -8.39 -18.50 21.84
C ILE A 81 -6.87 -18.74 22.04
N PRO A 82 -6.38 -19.38 23.12
CA PRO A 82 -4.95 -19.67 23.27
C PRO A 82 -4.40 -20.74 22.30
N GLN A 83 -5.22 -21.70 21.84
CA GLN A 83 -4.80 -22.80 20.96
C GLN A 83 -4.62 -22.37 19.50
N LEU A 84 -5.35 -21.35 19.05
CA LEU A 84 -5.16 -20.70 17.75
C LEU A 84 -3.81 -19.97 17.67
N TYR A 85 -3.33 -19.41 18.79
CA TYR A 85 -2.07 -18.69 18.84
C TYR A 85 -0.85 -19.64 18.74
N TYR A 86 -0.89 -20.79 19.41
CA TYR A 86 0.18 -21.79 19.35
C TYR A 86 0.27 -22.51 17.99
N THR A 87 -0.85 -22.78 17.33
CA THR A 87 -0.85 -23.42 16.00
C THR A 87 -0.38 -22.47 14.89
N GLN A 88 -0.69 -21.18 14.98
CA GLN A 88 -0.17 -20.15 14.07
C GLN A 88 1.33 -19.89 14.31
N LEU A 89 1.79 -19.86 15.57
CA LEU A 89 3.20 -19.67 15.91
C LEU A 89 4.07 -20.85 15.45
N GLN A 90 3.55 -22.08 15.52
CA GLN A 90 4.29 -23.28 15.11
C GLN A 90 4.34 -23.46 13.58
N ARG A 91 3.30 -23.05 12.83
CA ARG A 91 3.36 -22.97 11.36
C ARG A 91 4.21 -21.80 10.86
N ALA A 92 4.29 -20.70 11.61
CA ALA A 92 5.22 -19.61 11.31
C ALA A 92 6.69 -20.04 11.51
N LEU A 93 6.96 -21.09 12.31
CA LEU A 93 8.31 -21.64 12.49
C LEU A 93 8.71 -22.66 11.41
N GLU A 94 7.75 -23.18 10.63
CA GLU A 94 7.98 -24.04 9.46
C GLU A 94 8.01 -23.22 8.15
N MET A 95 8.47 -21.96 8.20
CA MET A 95 8.77 -21.22 6.98
C MET A 95 10.02 -21.82 6.34
N GLY A 96 9.83 -22.67 5.34
CA GLY A 96 10.91 -23.03 4.42
C GLY A 96 11.52 -21.74 3.85
N PHE A 97 12.81 -21.53 4.07
CA PHE A 97 13.49 -20.33 3.57
C PHE A 97 13.34 -20.25 2.04
N GLY A 98 12.76 -19.15 1.55
CA GLY A 98 12.59 -18.91 0.11
C GLY A 98 11.32 -19.48 -0.52
N ASP A 99 10.42 -20.06 0.28
CA ASP A 99 9.12 -20.54 -0.16
C ASP A 99 8.03 -19.45 0.00
N PHE A 100 7.15 -19.36 -1.00
CA PHE A 100 6.04 -18.40 -1.04
C PHE A 100 4.69 -19.03 -0.66
N ASP A 101 4.62 -20.35 -0.47
CA ASP A 101 3.36 -21.06 -0.21
C ASP A 101 2.55 -20.45 0.94
N THR A 102 3.18 -20.20 2.09
CA THR A 102 2.49 -19.63 3.27
C THR A 102 2.07 -18.18 3.06
N ILE A 103 2.92 -17.37 2.41
CA ILE A 103 2.66 -15.96 2.12
C ILE A 103 1.48 -15.85 1.17
N CYS A 104 1.49 -16.64 0.10
CA CYS A 104 0.51 -16.60 -0.97
C CYS A 104 -0.83 -17.26 -0.62
N GLN A 105 -0.85 -18.19 0.33
CA GLN A 105 -2.10 -18.71 0.88
C GLN A 105 -2.82 -17.68 1.76
N LYS A 106 -2.09 -16.75 2.38
CA LYS A 106 -2.64 -15.73 3.30
C LYS A 106 -2.95 -14.39 2.63
N ALA A 107 -2.08 -13.93 1.72
CA ALA A 107 -2.16 -12.63 1.09
C ALA A 107 -2.41 -12.76 -0.42
N ALA A 108 -3.32 -11.95 -0.95
CA ALA A 108 -3.71 -11.94 -2.36
C ALA A 108 -2.71 -11.16 -3.26
N LEU A 109 -1.40 -11.33 -3.03
CA LEU A 109 -0.38 -10.59 -3.77
C LEU A 109 -0.37 -10.98 -5.27
N PRO A 110 -0.19 -10.02 -6.21
CA PRO A 110 -0.19 -10.32 -7.64
C PRO A 110 0.84 -11.38 -8.07
N LEU A 111 2.00 -11.41 -7.42
CA LEU A 111 3.07 -12.39 -7.65
C LEU A 111 2.63 -13.84 -7.37
N CYS A 112 1.66 -14.05 -6.48
CA CYS A 112 1.24 -15.38 -6.05
C CYS A 112 0.59 -16.19 -7.17
N SER A 113 -0.06 -15.51 -8.11
CA SER A 113 -0.64 -16.17 -9.29
C SER A 113 0.41 -16.67 -10.31
N LEU A 114 1.70 -16.34 -10.11
CA LEU A 114 2.80 -16.70 -11.01
C LEU A 114 3.81 -17.66 -10.37
N VAL A 115 3.64 -17.98 -9.10
CA VAL A 115 4.59 -18.74 -8.28
C VAL A 115 3.91 -19.97 -7.70
N GLY A 116 4.69 -21.02 -7.48
CA GLY A 116 4.25 -22.26 -6.85
C GLY A 116 4.00 -23.40 -7.85
N PRO A 117 3.72 -24.60 -7.31
CA PRO A 117 3.46 -25.78 -8.13
C PRO A 117 2.19 -25.60 -8.98
N ALA A 118 2.10 -26.37 -10.06
CA ALA A 118 0.88 -26.40 -10.87
C ALA A 118 -0.28 -26.91 -10.03
N SER A 119 -1.35 -26.10 -9.94
CA SER A 119 -2.57 -26.47 -9.23
C SER A 119 -3.18 -27.76 -9.80
N SER A 120 -3.56 -28.68 -8.92
CA SER A 120 -4.16 -29.98 -9.30
C SER A 120 -5.50 -29.84 -10.04
N ILE A 121 -6.15 -28.67 -9.94
CA ILE A 121 -7.47 -28.40 -10.50
C ILE A 121 -7.38 -27.71 -11.88
N SER A 122 -6.44 -26.77 -12.05
CA SER A 122 -6.34 -25.98 -13.29
C SER A 122 -5.14 -26.37 -14.17
N GLY A 123 -4.25 -27.25 -13.68
CA GLY A 123 -2.99 -27.60 -14.34
C GLY A 123 -2.05 -26.40 -14.54
N ALA A 124 -2.32 -25.29 -13.86
CA ALA A 124 -1.68 -24.00 -14.05
C ALA A 124 -0.85 -23.65 -12.81
N THR A 125 0.34 -23.08 -13.04
CA THR A 125 1.20 -22.50 -12.00
C THR A 125 0.50 -21.32 -11.33
N GLY A 126 0.60 -21.23 -10.00
CA GLY A 126 0.01 -20.15 -9.21
C GLY A 126 -0.63 -20.66 -7.92
N ILE A 127 -0.34 -19.99 -6.81
CA ILE A 127 -0.94 -20.23 -5.50
C ILE A 127 -2.13 -19.27 -5.34
N ILE A 128 -3.27 -19.83 -4.97
CA ILE A 128 -4.52 -19.08 -4.77
C ILE A 128 -4.66 -18.81 -3.26
N PRO A 129 -4.96 -17.57 -2.84
CA PRO A 129 -5.18 -17.24 -1.44
C PRO A 129 -6.45 -17.92 -0.89
N ASN A 130 -6.45 -18.25 0.40
CA ASN A 130 -7.59 -18.87 1.07
C ASN A 130 -8.81 -17.93 1.12
N CYS A 131 -8.57 -16.62 1.26
CA CYS A 131 -9.58 -15.59 1.29
C CYS A 131 -9.06 -14.35 0.55
N TYR A 132 -9.90 -13.73 -0.27
CA TYR A 132 -9.61 -12.49 -1.01
C TYR A 132 -10.87 -11.64 -1.13
N ALA A 133 -10.71 -10.34 -1.40
CA ALA A 133 -11.82 -9.42 -1.54
C ALA A 133 -12.70 -9.75 -2.76
N ARG A 134 -14.02 -9.66 -2.61
CA ARG A 134 -14.96 -9.93 -3.71
C ARG A 134 -14.80 -8.90 -4.82
N ASN A 135 -14.81 -9.39 -6.05
CA ASN A 135 -14.79 -8.55 -7.24
C ASN A 135 -16.07 -7.72 -7.36
N ILE A 136 -15.93 -6.50 -7.89
CA ILE A 136 -17.06 -5.60 -8.13
C ILE A 136 -17.32 -5.56 -9.64
N GLU A 137 -18.54 -5.85 -10.05
CA GLU A 137 -18.97 -5.68 -11.44
C GLU A 137 -19.50 -4.26 -11.63
N LEU A 138 -18.80 -3.46 -12.42
CA LEU A 138 -19.21 -2.10 -12.76
C LEU A 138 -19.20 -1.93 -14.28
N ALA A 139 -20.36 -1.56 -14.86
CA ALA A 139 -20.50 -1.21 -16.27
C ALA A 139 -19.86 -2.22 -17.26
N ASN A 140 -20.17 -3.51 -17.12
CA ASN A 140 -19.63 -4.62 -17.92
C ASN A 140 -18.12 -4.89 -17.76
N THR A 141 -17.48 -4.32 -16.74
CA THR A 141 -16.10 -4.64 -16.35
C THR A 141 -16.06 -5.21 -14.94
N ILE A 142 -15.26 -6.25 -14.73
CA ILE A 142 -15.02 -6.85 -13.42
C ILE A 142 -13.76 -6.20 -12.86
N ILE A 143 -13.91 -5.48 -11.76
CA ILE A 143 -12.79 -4.86 -11.04
C ILE A 143 -12.40 -5.79 -9.91
N PHE A 144 -11.15 -6.24 -9.93
CA PHE A 144 -10.55 -7.00 -8.84
C PHE A 144 -10.13 -6.03 -7.74
N GLU A 145 -10.19 -6.48 -6.48
CA GLU A 145 -9.75 -5.71 -5.31
C GLU A 145 -10.14 -4.22 -5.32
N GLY A 146 -11.43 -3.93 -5.49
CA GLY A 146 -11.91 -2.56 -5.62
C GLY A 146 -11.55 -1.65 -4.42
N ALA A 147 -11.50 -2.22 -3.21
CA ALA A 147 -11.13 -1.49 -2.00
C ALA A 147 -9.66 -1.03 -2.01
N ALA A 148 -8.71 -1.93 -2.29
CA ALA A 148 -7.29 -1.59 -2.40
C ALA A 148 -7.04 -0.62 -3.57
N SER A 149 -7.72 -0.82 -4.70
CA SER A 149 -7.68 0.07 -5.86
C SER A 149 -8.09 1.51 -5.50
N PHE A 150 -9.12 1.69 -4.67
CA PHE A 150 -9.53 3.02 -4.21
C PHE A 150 -8.45 3.69 -3.34
N VAL A 151 -7.78 2.93 -2.47
CA VAL A 151 -6.67 3.44 -1.65
C VAL A 151 -5.48 3.86 -2.52
N HIS A 152 -5.15 3.10 -3.57
CA HIS A 152 -4.11 3.49 -4.52
C HIS A 152 -4.41 4.82 -5.22
N ILE A 153 -5.67 5.12 -5.56
CA ILE A 153 -6.06 6.42 -6.13
C ILE A 153 -5.80 7.54 -5.11
N ILE A 154 -6.18 7.34 -3.85
CA ILE A 154 -5.90 8.29 -2.76
C ILE A 154 -4.38 8.47 -2.60
N ALA A 155 -3.61 7.38 -2.61
CA ALA A 155 -2.16 7.40 -2.51
C ALA A 155 -1.52 8.19 -3.65
N LEU A 156 -2.02 8.05 -4.89
CA LEU A 156 -1.56 8.85 -6.03
C LEU A 156 -1.85 10.34 -5.83
N ALA A 157 -3.07 10.70 -5.43
CA ALA A 157 -3.43 12.09 -5.17
C ALA A 157 -2.56 12.72 -4.08
N MET A 158 -2.37 12.01 -2.97
CA MET A 158 -1.49 12.44 -1.88
C MET A 158 -0.03 12.56 -2.32
N THR A 159 0.45 11.64 -3.16
CA THR A 159 1.81 11.70 -3.71
C THR A 159 2.02 12.94 -4.60
N VAL A 160 1.03 13.29 -5.44
CA VAL A 160 1.09 14.52 -6.24
C VAL A 160 1.21 15.75 -5.32
N ILE A 161 0.40 15.84 -4.28
CA ILE A 161 0.44 16.96 -3.32
C ILE A 161 1.82 17.06 -2.65
N MET A 162 2.37 15.94 -2.18
CA MET A 162 3.71 15.91 -1.58
C MET A 162 4.78 16.39 -2.57
N ILE A 163 4.75 15.92 -3.83
CA ILE A 163 5.70 16.37 -4.86
C ILE A 163 5.60 17.88 -5.09
N LEU A 164 4.39 18.44 -5.14
CA LEU A 164 4.19 19.88 -5.31
C LEU A 164 4.79 20.67 -4.13
N HIS A 165 4.58 20.22 -2.89
CA HIS A 165 5.17 20.86 -1.72
C HIS A 165 6.69 20.78 -1.71
N ILE A 166 7.29 19.63 -2.05
CA ILE A 166 8.74 19.47 -2.14
C ILE A 166 9.32 20.43 -3.18
N ARG A 167 8.66 20.56 -4.34
CA ARG A 167 9.10 21.46 -5.42
C ARG A 167 9.01 22.94 -5.04
N SER A 168 8.11 23.31 -4.14
CA SER A 168 7.95 24.69 -3.68
C SER A 168 9.10 25.18 -2.79
N LYS A 169 9.88 24.27 -2.21
CA LYS A 169 11.07 24.60 -1.41
C LYS A 169 12.30 24.77 -2.31
N PHE A 170 12.77 26.00 -2.50
CA PHE A 170 13.82 26.26 -3.50
C PHE A 170 15.26 26.00 -3.01
N THR A 171 15.48 26.02 -1.70
CA THR A 171 16.80 25.98 -1.04
C THR A 171 16.99 24.78 -0.12
N ALA A 172 16.00 23.88 -0.01
CA ALA A 172 16.06 22.70 0.83
C ALA A 172 17.08 21.67 0.34
N VAL A 173 17.84 21.12 1.29
CA VAL A 173 18.83 20.06 1.07
C VAL A 173 18.14 18.75 0.65
N GLY A 174 18.74 18.00 -0.27
CA GLY A 174 18.30 16.68 -0.74
C GLY A 174 17.04 16.72 -1.60
N ARG A 175 16.62 17.90 -2.06
CA ARG A 175 15.35 18.09 -2.76
C ARG A 175 15.25 17.27 -4.06
N LYS A 176 16.33 17.19 -4.85
CA LYS A 176 16.32 16.48 -6.15
C LYS A 176 16.37 14.96 -5.98
N GLU A 177 16.90 14.53 -4.85
CA GLU A 177 17.09 13.15 -4.44
C GLU A 177 15.77 12.60 -3.90
N ILE A 178 15.14 13.32 -2.94
CA ILE A 178 13.88 12.90 -2.34
C ILE A 178 12.72 12.95 -3.34
N ILE A 179 12.68 13.94 -4.25
CA ILE A 179 11.65 13.99 -5.29
C ILE A 179 11.76 12.77 -6.23
N THR A 180 12.98 12.25 -6.45
CA THR A 180 13.17 11.03 -7.25
C THR A 180 12.56 9.81 -6.55
N PHE A 181 12.69 9.71 -5.22
CA PHE A 181 11.98 8.68 -4.43
C PHE A 181 10.46 8.78 -4.61
N PHE A 182 9.87 9.98 -4.51
CA PHE A 182 8.42 10.16 -4.69
C PHE A 182 7.94 9.89 -6.13
N TYR A 183 8.77 10.14 -7.16
CA TYR A 183 8.44 9.73 -8.53
C TYR A 183 8.44 8.21 -8.71
N ILE A 184 9.40 7.50 -8.09
CA ILE A 184 9.40 6.03 -8.10
C ILE A 184 8.17 5.49 -7.35
N TYR A 185 7.83 6.08 -6.20
CA TYR A 185 6.61 5.73 -5.45
C TYR A 185 5.35 5.94 -6.30
N MET A 186 5.23 7.09 -6.96
CA MET A 186 4.12 7.37 -7.88
C MET A 186 4.02 6.32 -8.98
N LEU A 187 5.14 5.96 -9.62
CA LEU A 187 5.17 4.94 -10.67
C LEU A 187 4.79 3.56 -10.12
N LEU A 188 5.29 3.19 -8.94
CA LEU A 188 4.93 1.95 -8.25
C LEU A 188 3.42 1.89 -7.98
N THR A 189 2.85 2.95 -7.40
CA THR A 189 1.41 3.00 -7.09
C THR A 189 0.56 2.98 -8.37
N MET A 190 1.00 3.62 -9.46
CA MET A 190 0.32 3.52 -10.76
C MET A 190 0.34 2.08 -11.29
N CYS A 191 1.48 1.40 -11.24
CA CYS A 191 1.59 0.01 -11.65
C CYS A 191 0.75 -0.93 -10.76
N SER A 192 0.80 -0.76 -9.44
CA SER A 192 -0.02 -1.52 -8.50
C SER A 192 -1.51 -1.31 -8.73
N LEU A 193 -1.97 -0.08 -8.97
CA LEU A 193 -3.37 0.19 -9.34
C LEU A 193 -3.79 -0.60 -10.58
N VAL A 194 -2.99 -0.60 -11.65
CA VAL A 194 -3.30 -1.30 -12.91
C VAL A 194 -3.40 -2.82 -12.71
N ILE A 195 -2.52 -3.37 -11.87
CA ILE A 195 -2.44 -4.81 -11.60
C ILE A 195 -3.57 -5.24 -10.66
N ASP A 196 -3.75 -4.53 -9.53
CA ASP A 196 -4.71 -4.87 -8.48
C ASP A 196 -6.15 -4.66 -8.96
N ALA A 197 -6.42 -3.63 -9.78
CA ALA A 197 -7.74 -3.42 -10.40
C ALA A 197 -8.08 -4.49 -11.46
N GLY A 198 -7.10 -5.32 -11.85
CA GLY A 198 -7.24 -6.37 -12.86
C GLY A 198 -7.43 -5.86 -14.28
N VAL A 199 -6.91 -4.66 -14.59
CA VAL A 199 -6.83 -4.15 -15.98
C VAL A 199 -6.03 -5.12 -16.85
N VAL A 200 -5.00 -5.73 -16.27
CA VAL A 200 -4.29 -6.86 -16.85
C VAL A 200 -4.77 -8.11 -16.14
N PRO A 201 -5.61 -8.95 -16.78
CA PRO A 201 -6.19 -10.10 -16.09
C PRO A 201 -5.08 -11.11 -15.74
N PRO A 202 -5.15 -11.75 -14.56
CA PRO A 202 -4.31 -12.88 -14.22
C PRO A 202 -4.39 -13.93 -15.33
N ARG A 203 -3.26 -14.61 -15.60
CA ARG A 203 -3.11 -15.61 -16.69
C ARG A 203 -3.04 -15.06 -18.12
N SER A 204 -3.17 -13.75 -18.32
CA SER A 204 -2.86 -13.15 -19.63
C SER A 204 -1.35 -13.18 -19.92
N GLY A 205 -0.98 -13.25 -21.20
CA GLY A 205 0.41 -13.16 -21.67
C GLY A 205 1.21 -11.97 -21.10
N PRO A 206 0.64 -10.74 -21.01
CA PRO A 206 1.33 -9.58 -20.45
C PRO A 206 1.46 -9.59 -18.91
N PHE A 207 0.58 -10.28 -18.18
CA PHE A 207 0.55 -10.27 -16.71
C PHE A 207 1.92 -10.47 -16.01
N PRO A 208 2.75 -11.47 -16.35
CA PRO A 208 4.06 -11.65 -15.71
C PRO A 208 5.02 -10.48 -15.91
N TYR A 209 4.90 -9.72 -17.01
CA TYR A 209 5.74 -8.55 -17.22
C TYR A 209 5.34 -7.39 -16.31
N PHE A 210 4.05 -7.15 -16.15
CA PHE A 210 3.55 -6.10 -15.26
C PHE A 210 3.90 -6.39 -13.80
N VAL A 211 3.72 -7.63 -13.34
CA VAL A 211 4.12 -8.04 -11.99
C VAL A 211 5.63 -7.93 -11.79
N ALA A 212 6.44 -8.30 -12.79
CA ALA A 212 7.90 -8.11 -12.70
C ALA A 212 8.28 -6.63 -12.61
N VAL A 213 7.59 -5.72 -13.31
CA VAL A 213 7.79 -4.27 -13.19
C VAL A 213 7.42 -3.80 -11.78
N GLN A 214 6.30 -4.23 -11.22
CA GLN A 214 5.89 -3.88 -9.85
C GLN A 214 6.94 -4.34 -8.82
N ASN A 215 7.44 -5.57 -8.95
CA ASN A 215 8.51 -6.12 -8.12
C ASN A 215 9.80 -5.30 -8.25
N GLY A 216 10.18 -4.94 -9.48
CA GLY A 216 11.33 -4.08 -9.75
C GLY A 216 11.19 -2.70 -9.11
N LEU A 217 10.04 -2.06 -9.27
CA LEU A 217 9.76 -0.72 -8.71
C LEU A 217 9.76 -0.75 -7.18
N THR A 218 9.31 -1.84 -6.56
CA THR A 218 9.37 -2.03 -5.11
C THR A 218 10.82 -2.00 -4.62
N SER A 219 11.71 -2.78 -5.25
CA SER A 219 13.13 -2.77 -4.88
C SER A 219 13.83 -1.45 -5.21
N ALA A 220 13.46 -0.81 -6.33
CA ALA A 220 13.95 0.52 -6.69
C ALA A 220 13.58 1.58 -5.64
N LEU A 221 12.35 1.51 -5.11
CA LEU A 221 11.85 2.39 -4.07
C LEU A 221 12.68 2.23 -2.78
N CYS A 222 12.84 0.99 -2.29
CA CYS A 222 13.66 0.69 -1.11
C CYS A 222 15.12 1.14 -1.28
N THR A 223 15.70 0.91 -2.45
CA THR A 223 17.07 1.34 -2.77
C THR A 223 17.19 2.87 -2.80
N SER A 224 16.24 3.55 -3.42
CA SER A 224 16.23 5.01 -3.47
C SER A 224 16.07 5.62 -2.08
N LEU A 225 15.31 4.98 -1.18
CA LEU A 225 15.19 5.39 0.22
C LEU A 225 16.53 5.25 0.95
N LEU A 226 17.23 4.12 0.78
CA LEU A 226 18.57 3.90 1.34
C LEU A 226 19.55 4.99 0.88
N VAL A 227 19.60 5.29 -0.43
CA VAL A 227 20.52 6.32 -0.96
C VAL A 227 20.19 7.70 -0.40
N ASN A 228 18.90 8.04 -0.30
CA ASN A 228 18.46 9.28 0.36
C ASN A 228 18.92 9.38 1.82
N GLY A 229 19.00 8.25 2.55
CA GLY A 229 19.52 8.23 3.91
C GLY A 229 20.99 8.68 4.02
N PHE A 230 21.81 8.41 2.99
CA PHE A 230 23.22 8.86 2.97
C PHE A 230 23.36 10.35 2.66
N VAL A 231 22.41 10.95 1.93
CA VAL A 231 22.43 12.38 1.57
C VAL A 231 22.34 13.25 2.83
N GLY A 232 21.62 12.80 3.87
CA GLY A 232 21.51 13.52 5.13
C GLY A 232 22.83 13.71 5.89
N PHE A 233 23.84 12.88 5.62
CA PHE A 233 25.18 13.02 6.23
C PHE A 233 26.12 13.92 5.42
N GLN A 234 25.65 14.51 4.32
CA GLN A 234 26.47 15.34 3.42
C GLN A 234 27.77 14.65 2.95
N LEU A 235 27.79 13.31 2.89
CA LEU A 235 28.93 12.54 2.37
C LEU A 235 29.20 12.88 0.90
N TYR A 236 28.13 13.24 0.18
CA TYR A 236 28.18 13.84 -1.14
C TYR A 236 27.63 15.25 -1.03
N GLU A 237 28.26 16.18 -1.73
CA GLU A 237 27.77 17.54 -1.85
C GLU A 237 26.38 17.50 -2.49
N ASP A 238 25.38 17.92 -1.72
CA ASP A 238 23.97 17.82 -2.06
C ASP A 238 23.64 18.61 -3.33
N GLY A 239 22.75 18.09 -4.17
CA GLY A 239 22.38 18.74 -5.42
C GLY A 239 23.44 18.69 -6.52
N THR A 240 24.62 18.09 -6.27
CA THR A 240 25.57 17.79 -7.34
C THR A 240 24.96 16.81 -8.36
N ALA A 241 25.36 16.95 -9.62
CA ALA A 241 24.95 16.00 -10.66
C ALA A 241 25.35 14.55 -10.27
N LEU A 242 26.47 14.39 -9.57
CA LEU A 242 26.93 13.08 -9.08
C LEU A 242 25.92 12.45 -8.12
N SER A 243 25.49 13.16 -7.07
CA SER A 243 24.51 12.65 -6.09
C SER A 243 23.23 12.15 -6.77
N VAL A 244 22.65 12.99 -7.63
CA VAL A 244 21.40 12.68 -8.34
C VAL A 244 21.55 11.50 -9.31
N TRP A 245 22.67 11.44 -10.05
CA TRP A 245 22.93 10.32 -10.96
C TRP A 245 23.24 9.03 -10.23
N LEU A 246 23.95 9.08 -9.09
CA LEU A 246 24.17 7.92 -8.24
C LEU A 246 22.85 7.33 -7.78
N LEU A 247 21.93 8.16 -7.27
CA LEU A 247 20.60 7.72 -6.86
C LEU A 247 19.81 7.10 -8.03
N ARG A 248 19.82 7.74 -9.20
CA ARG A 248 19.09 7.24 -10.38
C ARG A 248 19.67 5.94 -10.93
N LEU A 249 20.99 5.83 -11.03
CA LEU A 249 21.64 4.64 -11.57
C LEU A 249 21.53 3.46 -10.61
N THR A 250 21.71 3.68 -9.30
CA THR A 250 21.57 2.60 -8.30
C THR A 250 20.13 2.08 -8.21
N SER A 251 19.14 2.98 -8.17
CA SER A 251 17.73 2.58 -8.18
C SER A 251 17.33 1.88 -9.48
N THR A 252 17.81 2.34 -10.64
CA THR A 252 17.56 1.68 -11.94
C THR A 252 18.27 0.34 -12.06
N ALA A 253 19.48 0.20 -11.50
CA ALA A 253 20.22 -1.05 -11.50
C ALA A 253 19.50 -2.12 -10.65
N ILE A 254 19.06 -1.76 -9.43
CA ILE A 254 18.30 -2.69 -8.58
C ILE A 254 16.92 -2.98 -9.19
N PHE A 255 16.25 -1.99 -9.80
CA PHE A 255 15.04 -2.20 -10.59
C PHE A 255 15.26 -3.31 -11.64
N ALA A 256 16.32 -3.17 -12.45
CA ALA A 256 16.62 -4.11 -13.53
C ALA A 256 16.95 -5.52 -13.00
N ILE A 257 17.72 -5.62 -11.92
CA ILE A 257 18.05 -6.90 -11.27
C ILE A 257 16.79 -7.60 -10.78
N SER A 258 15.95 -6.91 -10.01
CA SER A 258 14.68 -7.45 -9.48
C SER A 258 13.69 -7.81 -10.59
N PHE A 259 13.62 -6.99 -11.64
CA PHE A 259 12.78 -7.22 -12.82
C PHE A 259 13.21 -8.48 -13.58
N VAL A 260 14.50 -8.61 -13.89
CA VAL A 260 15.05 -9.76 -14.63
C VAL A 260 14.89 -11.03 -13.81
N ILE A 261 15.21 -11.03 -12.52
CA ILE A 261 15.07 -12.21 -11.66
C ILE A 261 13.59 -12.64 -11.58
N SER A 262 12.67 -11.69 -11.39
CA SER A 262 11.23 -12.00 -11.38
C SER A 262 10.77 -12.60 -12.70
N LEU A 263 11.18 -12.03 -13.85
CA LEU A 263 10.82 -12.55 -15.17
C LEU A 263 11.39 -13.95 -15.44
N LEU A 264 12.66 -14.18 -15.12
CA LEU A 264 13.30 -15.48 -15.28
C LEU A 264 12.60 -16.54 -14.43
N THR A 265 12.20 -16.19 -13.21
CA THR A 265 11.39 -17.07 -12.35
C THR A 265 10.02 -17.36 -12.97
N PHE A 266 9.27 -16.34 -13.42
CA PHE A 266 7.92 -16.55 -13.97
C PHE A 266 7.90 -17.33 -15.29
N LYS A 267 8.91 -17.16 -16.15
CA LYS A 267 9.02 -17.84 -17.44
C LYS A 267 9.79 -19.16 -17.39
N SER A 268 10.29 -19.53 -16.22
CA SER A 268 11.15 -20.71 -16.05
C SER A 268 12.40 -20.69 -16.94
N TRP A 269 13.05 -19.53 -17.06
CA TRP A 269 14.23 -19.34 -17.91
C TRP A 269 15.53 -19.36 -17.07
N GLY A 270 16.61 -19.92 -17.64
CA GLY A 270 17.94 -19.86 -17.03
C GLY A 270 18.10 -20.68 -15.74
N GLY A 271 17.35 -21.77 -15.59
CA GLY A 271 17.41 -22.65 -14.41
C GLY A 271 16.63 -22.15 -13.19
N LEU A 272 16.05 -20.95 -13.28
CA LEU A 272 15.01 -20.50 -12.36
C LEU A 272 13.67 -21.11 -12.77
N SER A 273 12.84 -21.47 -11.80
CA SER A 273 11.53 -22.07 -12.00
C SER A 273 10.52 -21.41 -11.08
N PRO A 274 9.24 -21.31 -11.45
CA PRO A 274 8.17 -20.89 -10.54
C PRO A 274 8.08 -21.71 -9.25
N THR A 275 8.66 -22.93 -9.25
CA THR A 275 8.73 -23.81 -8.07
C THR A 275 9.98 -23.60 -7.21
N ASN A 276 10.99 -22.90 -7.72
CA ASN A 276 12.20 -22.54 -6.96
C ASN A 276 12.35 -21.02 -6.94
N THR A 277 11.78 -20.43 -5.89
CA THR A 277 11.62 -18.98 -5.75
C THR A 277 12.62 -18.32 -4.82
N VAL A 278 13.67 -19.05 -4.42
CA VAL A 278 14.69 -18.56 -3.49
C VAL A 278 15.32 -17.26 -3.99
N GLY A 279 15.69 -17.19 -5.27
CA GLY A 279 16.30 -15.99 -5.86
C GLY A 279 15.39 -14.76 -5.80
N MET A 280 14.10 -14.95 -6.10
CA MET A 280 13.12 -13.87 -6.02
C MET A 280 12.86 -13.43 -4.58
N PHE A 281 12.79 -14.38 -3.64
CA PHE A 281 12.62 -14.09 -2.21
C PHE A 281 13.76 -13.25 -1.65
N VAL A 282 15.02 -13.61 -1.97
CA VAL A 282 16.20 -12.87 -1.52
C VAL A 282 16.16 -11.42 -1.98
N VAL A 283 15.80 -11.20 -3.25
CA VAL A 283 15.84 -9.86 -3.84
C VAL A 283 14.65 -8.99 -3.42
N LEU A 284 13.45 -9.56 -3.29
CA LEU A 284 12.25 -8.79 -2.93
C LEU A 284 12.04 -8.60 -1.44
N TYR A 285 12.46 -9.54 -0.61
CA TYR A 285 12.25 -9.47 0.83
C TYR A 285 13.54 -9.12 1.56
N ILE A 286 14.59 -9.93 1.41
CA ILE A 286 15.82 -9.77 2.22
C ILE A 286 16.55 -8.48 1.85
N LEU A 287 16.84 -8.26 0.56
CA LEU A 287 17.56 -7.07 0.11
C LEU A 287 16.78 -5.80 0.45
N ASN A 288 15.47 -5.78 0.19
CA ASN A 288 14.61 -4.63 0.51
C ASN A 288 14.53 -4.36 2.01
N ALA A 289 14.45 -5.40 2.84
CA ALA A 289 14.48 -5.28 4.29
C ALA A 289 15.82 -4.72 4.80
N ILE A 290 16.94 -5.16 4.23
CA ILE A 290 18.27 -4.60 4.52
C ILE A 290 18.31 -3.12 4.15
N CYS A 291 17.80 -2.75 2.96
CA CYS A 291 17.77 -1.35 2.53
C CYS A 291 17.00 -0.45 3.52
N ILE A 292 15.82 -0.90 3.96
CA ILE A 292 15.00 -0.18 4.94
C ILE A 292 15.71 -0.14 6.31
N ALA A 293 16.30 -1.23 6.76
CA ALA A 293 17.00 -1.29 8.05
C ALA A 293 18.20 -0.33 8.09
N VAL A 294 19.03 -0.32 7.04
CA VAL A 294 20.16 0.61 6.91
C VAL A 294 19.66 2.04 6.89
N TYR A 295 18.61 2.35 6.12
CA TYR A 295 17.98 3.68 6.13
C TYR A 295 17.56 4.10 7.54
N LEU A 296 16.85 3.24 8.28
CA LEU A 296 16.39 3.55 9.63
C LEU A 296 17.56 3.81 10.60
N ILE A 297 18.60 2.99 10.56
CA ILE A 297 19.80 3.18 11.39
C ILE A 297 20.45 4.52 11.06
N MET A 298 20.60 4.83 9.78
CA MET A 298 21.18 6.08 9.31
C MET A 298 20.36 7.29 9.77
N GLN A 299 19.04 7.28 9.64
CA GLN A 299 18.20 8.39 10.11
C GLN A 299 18.22 8.55 11.63
N LEU A 300 18.27 7.43 12.37
CA LEU A 300 18.41 7.50 13.82
C LEU A 300 19.76 8.11 14.23
N LEU A 301 20.86 7.73 13.57
CA LEU A 301 22.18 8.30 13.84
C LEU A 301 22.24 9.80 13.52
N LEU A 302 21.64 10.23 12.41
CA LEU A 302 21.56 11.64 12.03
C LEU A 302 20.82 12.44 13.10
N VAL A 303 19.63 11.99 13.49
CA VAL A 303 18.85 12.70 14.51
C VAL A 303 19.52 12.66 15.87
N MET A 304 20.12 11.53 16.26
CA MET A 304 20.74 11.38 17.59
C MET A 304 22.04 12.19 17.74
N ASN A 305 22.87 12.25 16.69
CA ASN A 305 24.20 12.83 16.79
C ASN A 305 24.29 14.26 16.24
N THR A 306 23.46 14.64 15.28
CA THR A 306 23.59 15.90 14.53
C THR A 306 22.53 16.93 14.91
N LEU A 307 21.29 16.52 15.10
CA LEU A 307 20.16 17.43 15.38
C LEU A 307 19.98 17.68 16.89
N GLU A 308 19.80 18.94 17.27
CA GLU A 308 19.45 19.34 18.65
C GLU A 308 17.99 18.99 18.98
N ASP A 309 17.09 19.17 18.01
CA ASP A 309 15.68 18.87 18.16
C ASP A 309 15.40 17.37 17.94
N ARG A 310 14.74 16.74 18.92
CA ARG A 310 14.43 15.31 18.94
C ARG A 310 13.04 14.99 18.40
N TRP A 311 12.23 15.99 18.06
CA TRP A 311 10.90 15.75 17.52
C TRP A 311 10.85 14.89 16.23
N PRO A 312 11.85 14.94 15.33
CA PRO A 312 11.94 14.02 14.18
C PRO A 312 11.94 12.54 14.53
N LEU A 313 12.39 12.16 15.74
CA LEU A 313 12.33 10.77 16.20
C LEU A 313 10.89 10.25 16.24
N GLY A 314 9.92 11.12 16.56
CA GLY A 314 8.50 10.78 16.54
C GLY A 314 8.01 10.41 15.14
N HIS A 315 8.46 11.12 14.11
CA HIS A 315 8.12 10.80 12.71
C HIS A 315 8.71 9.46 12.26
N ILE A 316 9.96 9.17 12.63
CA ILE A 316 10.61 7.88 12.34
C ILE A 316 9.89 6.74 13.07
N ALA A 317 9.64 6.90 14.37
CA ALA A 317 9.00 5.87 15.20
C ALA A 317 7.57 5.57 14.74
N PHE A 318 6.77 6.60 14.46
CA PHE A 318 5.41 6.43 13.95
C PHE A 318 5.39 5.80 12.56
N GLY A 319 6.28 6.24 11.66
CA GLY A 319 6.41 5.64 10.33
C GLY A 319 6.78 4.15 10.39
N LEU A 320 7.73 3.79 11.24
CA LEU A 320 8.15 2.40 11.45
C LEU A 320 7.04 1.53 12.04
N LEU A 321 6.34 2.04 13.08
CA LEU A 321 5.24 1.31 13.71
C LEU A 321 4.13 1.03 12.71
N VAL A 322 3.70 2.04 11.95
CA VAL A 322 2.63 1.89 10.97
C VAL A 322 3.05 0.96 9.83
N PHE A 323 4.32 1.03 9.38
CA PHE A 323 4.86 0.09 8.38
C PHE A 323 4.83 -1.35 8.88
N ILE A 324 5.36 -1.62 10.09
CA ILE A 324 5.35 -2.97 10.69
C ILE A 324 3.92 -3.46 10.87
N CYS A 325 3.02 -2.62 11.37
CA CYS A 325 1.61 -2.94 11.51
C CYS A 325 1.00 -3.35 10.16
N GLY A 326 1.29 -2.60 9.08
CA GLY A 326 0.86 -2.94 7.73
C GLY A 326 1.38 -4.28 7.22
N GLN A 327 2.65 -4.62 7.48
CA GLN A 327 3.21 -5.93 7.10
C GLN A 327 2.60 -7.08 7.90
N VAL A 328 2.36 -6.87 9.20
CA VAL A 328 1.72 -7.86 10.08
C VAL A 328 0.27 -8.10 9.67
N LEU A 329 -0.48 -7.05 9.34
CA LEU A 329 -1.85 -7.17 8.83
C LEU A 329 -1.90 -7.98 7.53
N LEU A 330 -0.93 -7.80 6.62
CA LEU A 330 -0.87 -8.56 5.37
C LEU A 330 -0.52 -10.03 5.59
N TYR A 331 0.61 -10.29 6.26
CA TYR A 331 1.20 -11.63 6.26
C TYR A 331 0.67 -12.52 7.39
N ALA A 332 0.20 -11.94 8.49
CA ALA A 332 -0.28 -12.72 9.64
C ALA A 332 -1.81 -12.80 9.70
N PHE A 333 -2.52 -11.70 9.45
CA PHE A 333 -3.96 -11.56 9.76
C PHE A 333 -4.88 -11.41 8.54
N SER A 334 -4.37 -11.42 7.31
CA SER A 334 -5.17 -11.17 6.10
C SER A 334 -6.37 -12.12 5.96
N ASP A 335 -6.16 -13.42 6.22
CA ASP A 335 -7.21 -14.45 6.22
C ASP A 335 -8.33 -14.15 7.23
N THR A 336 -7.93 -13.84 8.45
CA THR A 336 -8.80 -13.55 9.59
C THR A 336 -9.61 -12.29 9.34
N ILE A 337 -8.99 -11.24 8.77
CA ILE A 337 -9.67 -9.99 8.42
C ILE A 337 -10.69 -10.24 7.32
N CYS A 338 -10.30 -10.96 6.27
CA CYS A 338 -11.14 -11.23 5.11
C CYS A 338 -12.40 -12.03 5.48
N GLU A 339 -12.28 -13.07 6.31
CA GLU A 339 -13.43 -13.85 6.77
C GLU A 339 -14.37 -13.03 7.66
N ASN A 340 -13.83 -12.25 8.61
CA ASN A 340 -14.63 -11.44 9.53
C ASN A 340 -15.36 -10.27 8.84
N VAL A 341 -14.77 -9.72 7.78
CA VAL A 341 -15.35 -8.62 7.00
C VAL A 341 -16.12 -9.15 5.77
N GLN A 342 -16.54 -10.43 5.79
CA GLN A 342 -17.36 -11.05 4.75
C GLN A 342 -16.83 -10.88 3.32
N HIS A 343 -15.50 -10.93 3.16
CA HIS A 343 -14.80 -10.75 1.88
C HIS A 343 -15.02 -9.37 1.23
N TYR A 344 -15.35 -8.33 2.00
CA TYR A 344 -15.37 -6.95 1.47
C TYR A 344 -13.99 -6.28 1.51
N LEU A 345 -13.18 -6.59 2.53
CA LEU A 345 -11.83 -6.08 2.71
C LEU A 345 -10.87 -7.24 2.95
N ASP A 346 -9.63 -7.06 2.55
CA ASP A 346 -8.54 -8.02 2.70
C ASP A 346 -7.29 -7.34 3.31
N GLY A 347 -6.20 -8.09 3.46
CA GLY A 347 -4.94 -7.54 3.96
C GLY A 347 -4.35 -6.43 3.08
N LEU A 348 -4.49 -6.51 1.75
CA LEU A 348 -3.91 -5.52 0.82
C LEU A 348 -4.50 -4.12 1.02
N PHE A 349 -5.80 -4.02 1.29
CA PHE A 349 -6.43 -2.75 1.65
C PHE A 349 -5.75 -2.08 2.86
N PHE A 350 -5.51 -2.81 3.95
CA PHE A 350 -4.89 -2.23 5.14
C PHE A 350 -3.41 -1.89 4.92
N THR A 351 -2.68 -2.77 4.22
CA THR A 351 -1.26 -2.57 3.95
C THR A 351 -1.02 -1.41 3.00
N THR A 352 -1.88 -1.18 2.00
CA THR A 352 -1.78 -0.01 1.12
C THR A 352 -1.98 1.30 1.90
N ILE A 353 -2.93 1.35 2.84
CA ILE A 353 -3.11 2.50 3.75
C ILE A 353 -1.87 2.70 4.63
N CYS A 354 -1.40 1.64 5.28
CA CYS A 354 -0.23 1.70 6.15
C CYS A 354 1.05 2.12 5.38
N ASN A 355 1.23 1.63 4.16
CA ASN A 355 2.34 2.02 3.29
C ASN A 355 2.25 3.50 2.89
N LEU A 356 1.06 3.99 2.55
CA LEU A 356 0.85 5.42 2.28
C LEU A 356 1.21 6.27 3.50
N LEU A 357 0.72 5.89 4.69
CA LEU A 357 1.03 6.60 5.94
C LEU A 357 2.53 6.56 6.28
N ALA A 358 3.21 5.43 6.05
CA ALA A 358 4.65 5.32 6.24
C ALA A 358 5.42 6.26 5.30
N VAL A 359 5.03 6.32 4.01
CA VAL A 359 5.61 7.24 3.03
C VAL A 359 5.32 8.71 3.39
N MET A 360 4.14 9.00 3.92
CA MET A 360 3.83 10.34 4.45
C MET A 360 4.71 10.72 5.63
N MET A 361 5.10 9.77 6.48
CA MET A 361 6.06 10.04 7.56
C MET A 361 7.48 10.26 7.06
N VAL A 362 7.90 9.56 6.00
CA VAL A 362 9.17 9.86 5.32
C VAL A 362 9.16 11.29 4.77
N TYR A 363 8.06 11.71 4.14
CA TYR A 363 7.88 13.11 3.71
C TYR A 363 7.95 14.08 4.89
N LYS A 364 7.21 13.82 5.97
CA LYS A 364 7.18 14.70 7.16
C LYS A 364 8.53 14.80 7.83
N PHE A 365 9.28 13.70 7.91
CA PHE A 365 10.65 13.69 8.40
C PHE A 365 11.55 14.60 7.55
N TRP A 366 11.54 14.44 6.23
CA TRP A 366 12.32 15.29 5.31
C TRP A 366 11.90 16.77 5.38
N ASP A 367 10.60 17.03 5.45
CA ASP A 367 10.04 18.38 5.56
C ASP A 367 10.49 19.09 6.84
N TYR A 368 10.65 18.33 7.93
CA TYR A 368 11.08 18.83 9.23
C TYR A 368 12.56 19.22 9.25
N ILE A 369 13.44 18.32 8.80
CA ILE A 369 14.90 18.55 8.83
C ILE A 369 15.34 19.65 7.85
N THR A 370 14.49 20.03 6.88
CA THR A 370 14.78 21.08 5.88
C THR A 370 14.04 22.39 6.18
N LYS A 371 13.54 22.56 7.41
CA LYS A 371 12.78 23.75 7.80
C LYS A 371 13.71 24.95 8.05
N GLU A 372 14.84 24.72 8.71
CA GLU A 372 15.87 25.73 8.98
C GLU A 372 16.53 26.28 7.70
N ASP A 373 16.69 25.48 6.64
CA ASP A 373 17.28 25.97 5.38
C ASP A 373 16.46 27.11 4.71
N LEU A 374 15.15 27.16 5.01
CA LEU A 374 14.23 28.13 4.43
C LEU A 374 14.25 29.49 5.14
N GLU A 375 14.54 29.54 6.45
CA GLU A 375 14.60 30.81 7.19
C GLU A 375 15.83 31.65 6.79
N PHE A 376 16.94 31.00 6.42
CA PHE A 376 18.16 31.69 6.01
C PHE A 376 18.12 32.24 4.57
N SER A 377 17.20 31.76 3.73
CA SER A 377 17.14 32.14 2.31
C SER A 377 16.21 33.31 1.99
N VAL A 378 15.56 33.92 3.00
CA VAL A 378 14.72 35.13 2.85
C VAL A 378 15.33 36.37 3.51
N GLY A 379 16.57 36.30 3.99
CA GLY A 379 17.31 37.41 4.60
C GLY A 379 17.99 38.37 3.62
N ILE A 380 17.28 38.96 2.65
CA ILE A 380 17.76 40.15 1.90
C ILE A 380 16.73 41.28 1.97
N LYS A 381 16.19 41.51 3.16
CA LYS A 381 16.01 42.88 3.60
C LYS A 381 16.96 43.07 4.77
N PRO A 382 18.16 43.65 4.56
CA PRO A 382 18.86 44.25 5.68
C PRO A 382 17.87 45.19 6.36
N ASN A 383 17.76 45.05 7.67
CA ASN A 383 16.95 45.85 8.57
C ASN A 383 16.79 47.29 8.03
N THR A 384 15.64 47.60 7.41
CA THR A 384 15.31 48.97 6.99
C THR A 384 15.06 49.89 8.20
N TRP A 385 15.19 49.35 9.42
CA TRP A 385 14.99 50.07 10.68
C TRP A 385 16.28 50.44 11.40
N GLU A 386 17.47 50.15 10.85
CA GLU A 386 18.71 50.74 11.37
C GLU A 386 18.90 52.18 10.86
N VAL A 387 18.47 53.10 11.73
CA VAL A 387 19.00 54.45 11.98
C VAL A 387 18.84 55.48 10.84
N LYS A 388 17.67 56.12 10.81
CA LYS A 388 17.62 57.58 10.68
C LYS A 388 17.47 58.16 12.08
N GLU A 389 18.59 58.24 12.81
CA GLU A 389 18.68 59.24 13.87
C GLU A 389 18.40 60.60 13.21
N PHE A 390 17.49 61.34 13.82
CA PHE A 390 17.10 62.68 13.43
C PHE A 390 18.32 63.60 13.58
N LEU A 391 19.13 63.71 12.54
CA LEU A 391 20.06 64.83 12.42
C LEU A 391 19.21 66.11 12.30
N PRO A 392 19.37 67.10 13.20
CA PRO A 392 18.75 68.41 13.07
C PRO A 392 19.15 69.02 11.73
N GLU A 393 18.22 69.70 11.04
CA GLU A 393 18.38 70.25 9.69
C GLU A 393 19.49 71.32 9.52
N GLU A 394 20.27 71.62 10.56
CA GLU A 394 21.23 72.74 10.57
C GLU A 394 22.53 72.47 9.77
N ASP A 395 22.96 71.20 9.58
CA ASP A 395 24.27 70.90 8.98
C ASP A 395 24.26 70.58 7.48
N ARG A 396 23.11 70.70 6.81
CA ARG A 396 22.98 70.35 5.38
C ARG A 396 23.65 71.33 4.40
N ARG A 397 24.44 72.29 4.90
CA ARG A 397 25.07 73.34 4.09
C ARG A 397 26.61 73.35 4.09
N ALA A 398 27.28 72.42 4.76
CA ALA A 398 28.73 72.53 5.00
C ALA A 398 29.59 71.30 4.67
N THR A 399 29.16 70.36 3.84
CA THR A 399 30.02 69.28 3.35
C THR A 399 30.24 69.36 1.83
N VAL A 400 30.92 70.43 1.42
CA VAL A 400 31.78 70.39 0.23
C VAL A 400 33.04 69.64 0.64
N TYR A 401 33.16 68.37 0.26
CA TYR A 401 34.46 67.74 0.09
C TYR A 401 34.50 67.06 -1.29
N GLN A 402 35.29 67.71 -2.13
CA GLN A 402 35.80 67.26 -3.40
C GLN A 402 36.96 66.32 -3.08
N ASP A 403 36.86 65.03 -3.41
CA ASP A 403 38.05 64.22 -3.68
C ASP A 403 37.77 63.11 -4.69
N THR A 404 38.29 63.39 -5.89
CA THR A 404 38.65 62.51 -6.99
C THR A 404 39.62 61.41 -6.56
N ASN A 405 39.13 60.17 -6.39
CA ASN A 405 39.79 58.91 -6.79
C ASN A 405 39.18 57.71 -6.05
N SER A 406 38.34 56.93 -6.73
CA SER A 406 38.15 55.52 -6.40
C SER A 406 37.93 54.72 -7.68
N GLU A 407 39.03 54.12 -8.13
CA GLU A 407 39.21 53.43 -9.42
C GLU A 407 38.64 52.00 -9.44
N TYR A 408 37.53 51.73 -8.71
CA TYR A 408 37.01 50.36 -8.58
C TYR A 408 35.47 50.21 -8.62
N ALA A 409 34.73 51.24 -9.02
CA ALA A 409 33.26 51.18 -9.12
C ALA A 409 32.79 51.53 -10.54
N GLY A 410 33.01 50.64 -11.51
CA GLY A 410 32.57 50.89 -12.89
C GLY A 410 32.66 49.70 -13.83
N SER A 411 32.02 48.58 -13.53
CA SER A 411 31.92 47.47 -14.51
C SER A 411 30.55 46.79 -14.62
N MET A 412 29.47 47.37 -14.09
CA MET A 412 28.15 46.73 -14.14
C MET A 412 27.03 47.75 -14.40
N TYR A 413 27.03 48.47 -15.53
CA TYR A 413 25.80 49.02 -16.15
C TYR A 413 26.07 49.50 -17.59
N HIS A 414 26.21 48.59 -18.55
CA HIS A 414 26.05 48.92 -19.97
C HIS A 414 24.56 48.82 -20.34
N HIS A 415 23.85 49.95 -20.28
CA HIS A 415 22.53 50.08 -20.88
C HIS A 415 22.69 50.42 -22.37
N ARG A 416 22.40 49.44 -23.23
CA ARG A 416 22.36 49.59 -24.69
C ARG A 416 20.97 50.12 -25.07
N ALA A 417 20.87 51.42 -25.39
CA ALA A 417 19.66 52.02 -25.95
C ALA A 417 19.64 51.83 -27.46
N SER A 418 18.67 51.05 -27.96
CA SER A 418 18.42 50.86 -29.39
C SER A 418 17.63 52.04 -29.94
N ALA A 419 18.20 52.70 -30.95
CA ALA A 419 17.54 53.74 -31.74
C ALA A 419 16.45 53.14 -32.63
N TYR A 420 15.24 53.72 -32.58
CA TYR A 420 14.15 53.42 -33.50
C TYR A 420 14.19 54.40 -34.67
N ASN A 421 14.11 53.82 -35.85
CA ASN A 421 14.20 54.41 -37.18
C ASN A 421 12.94 55.23 -37.50
N ASN A 422 13.08 56.45 -38.04
CA ASN A 422 12.06 57.01 -38.92
C ASN A 422 12.68 57.98 -39.92
N HIS A 423 12.46 57.69 -41.21
CA HIS A 423 12.96 58.43 -42.37
C HIS A 423 11.75 58.88 -43.21
N ASN A 424 11.78 60.14 -43.62
CA ASN A 424 11.17 60.76 -44.81
C ASN A 424 9.70 60.50 -45.15
N TYR A 425 8.87 61.55 -45.08
CA TYR A 425 8.52 62.39 -46.24
C TYR A 425 7.99 63.75 -45.79
#